data_AF-A0A4U0WNX2-F1
#
_entry.id   AF-A0A4U0WNX2-F1
#
_cell.length_a   1.000
_cell.length_b   1.000
_cell.length_c   1.000
_cell.angle_alpha   90.00
_cell.angle_beta   90.00
_cell.angle_gamma   90.00
#
_symmetry.space_group_name_H-M   'P 1'
#
loop_
_entity.id
_entity.type
_entity.pdbx_description
1 polymer ?
#
loop_
_entity_poly.entity_id
_entity_poly.type
_entity_poly.pdbx_seq_one_letter_code
_entity_poly.pdbx_strand_id
1 'polypeptide(L)'
;MATNGTTNGHAAASALDPTTIEATASSLSPSDTHINNWASPGPAAFDFRSDVVTTPTTSMLSAITSTTLLDDVFQADPCTLALEARLASLTGHEAALLVLSGTMGNQVALRTHLTAPPHGVLCDHRAHILEWEAGGVASLCGALVKGVVPRNGNYLTLEDVAKHAVLSDDVHACPTRVV
;
A
#
# COMPACT_ATOMS: atom_id res chain seq x y z
N MET A 1 7.29 -83.86 30.67
CA MET A 1 6.49 -84.97 30.13
C MET A 1 5.33 -84.35 29.36
N ALA A 2 5.31 -84.52 28.02
CA ALA A 2 4.21 -84.26 27.05
C ALA A 2 3.64 -82.81 26.94
N THR A 3 4.01 -81.99 25.94
CA THR A 3 3.49 -81.84 24.54
C THR A 3 2.07 -81.27 24.39
N ASN A 4 1.95 -80.06 23.80
CA ASN A 4 1.30 -79.76 22.50
C ASN A 4 0.73 -78.34 22.41
N GLY A 5 0.89 -77.70 21.25
CA GLY A 5 -0.06 -76.67 20.79
C GLY A 5 0.54 -75.40 20.17
N THR A 6 1.28 -75.52 19.08
CA THR A 6 1.53 -74.42 18.14
C THR A 6 0.25 -74.05 17.38
N THR A 7 -0.21 -72.81 17.48
CA THR A 7 -1.05 -72.18 16.44
C THR A 7 -0.54 -70.77 16.16
N ASN A 8 0.04 -70.61 14.97
CA ASN A 8 0.45 -69.33 14.39
C ASN A 8 -0.77 -68.44 14.16
N GLY A 9 -0.92 -67.38 14.96
CA GLY A 9 -1.81 -66.26 14.67
C GLY A 9 -1.05 -65.14 13.97
N HIS A 10 -0.62 -65.34 12.73
CA HIS A 10 -0.27 -64.20 11.88
C HIS A 10 -1.57 -63.51 11.50
N ALA A 11 -1.92 -62.44 12.22
CA ALA A 11 -2.97 -61.52 11.79
C ALA A 11 -2.55 -60.95 10.43
N ALA A 12 -3.22 -61.41 9.37
CA ALA A 12 -3.07 -60.84 8.05
C ALA A 12 -3.38 -59.35 8.16
N ALA A 13 -2.38 -58.51 7.87
CA ALA A 13 -2.62 -57.09 7.64
C ALA A 13 -3.69 -56.99 6.55
N SER A 14 -4.88 -56.55 6.93
CA SER A 14 -5.97 -56.26 6.00
C SER A 14 -5.40 -55.39 4.89
N ALA A 15 -5.37 -55.92 3.67
CA ALA A 15 -5.00 -55.13 2.51
C ALA A 15 -5.88 -53.88 2.51
N LEU A 16 -5.25 -52.70 2.44
CA LEU A 16 -5.96 -51.44 2.35
C LEU A 16 -6.88 -51.52 1.14
N ASP A 17 -8.18 -51.33 1.37
CA ASP A 17 -9.20 -51.41 0.32
C ASP A 17 -8.89 -50.34 -0.75
N PRO A 18 -8.65 -50.73 -2.02
CA PRO A 18 -8.35 -49.80 -3.11
C PRO A 18 -9.40 -48.70 -3.25
N THR A 19 -10.67 -49.01 -2.95
CA THR A 19 -11.77 -48.03 -3.01
C THR A 19 -11.68 -46.99 -1.90
N THR A 20 -11.16 -47.36 -0.73
CA THR A 20 -10.92 -46.44 0.38
C THR A 20 -9.71 -45.54 0.09
N ILE A 21 -8.70 -46.07 -0.59
CA ILE A 21 -7.54 -45.29 -1.05
C ILE A 21 -7.97 -44.29 -2.13
N GLU A 22 -8.75 -44.71 -3.12
CA GLU A 22 -9.25 -43.83 -4.19
C GLU A 22 -10.19 -42.74 -3.65
N ALA A 23 -11.07 -43.07 -2.70
CA ALA A 23 -11.95 -42.10 -2.04
C ALA A 23 -11.13 -41.07 -1.22
N THR A 24 -10.13 -41.54 -0.48
CA THR A 24 -9.25 -40.67 0.31
C THR A 24 -8.39 -39.80 -0.61
N ALA A 25 -7.81 -40.36 -1.68
CA ALA A 25 -7.04 -39.62 -2.68
C ALA A 25 -7.89 -38.57 -3.42
N SER A 26 -9.14 -38.90 -3.75
CA SER A 26 -10.08 -37.94 -4.35
C SER A 26 -10.45 -36.82 -3.37
N SER A 27 -10.59 -37.12 -2.07
CA SER A 27 -10.83 -36.11 -1.03
C SER A 27 -9.62 -35.21 -0.73
N LEU A 28 -8.41 -35.69 -1.04
CA LEU A 28 -7.15 -34.95 -0.91
C LEU A 28 -6.77 -34.21 -2.20
N SER A 29 -7.40 -34.56 -3.33
CA SER A 29 -7.25 -33.82 -4.57
C SER A 29 -8.00 -32.49 -4.43
N PRO A 30 -7.36 -31.33 -4.63
CA PRO A 30 -8.05 -30.05 -4.62
C PRO A 30 -8.94 -30.00 -5.89
N SER A 31 -10.16 -30.53 -5.79
CA SER A 31 -11.04 -30.72 -6.94
C SER A 31 -11.63 -29.42 -7.51
N ASP A 32 -11.37 -28.25 -6.91
CA ASP A 32 -11.83 -26.96 -7.44
C ASP A 32 -10.89 -25.79 -7.08
N THR A 33 -9.58 -25.91 -7.36
CA THR A 33 -8.79 -24.68 -7.42
C THR A 33 -9.10 -24.00 -8.75
N HIS A 34 -10.09 -23.11 -8.75
CA HIS A 34 -10.45 -22.35 -9.94
C HIS A 34 -9.26 -21.48 -10.37
N ILE A 35 -8.46 -21.98 -11.30
CA ILE A 35 -7.32 -21.24 -11.88
C ILE A 35 -7.90 -20.06 -12.65
N ASN A 36 -7.77 -18.86 -12.07
CA ASN A 36 -8.13 -17.61 -12.71
C ASN A 36 -6.86 -16.81 -13.05
N ASN A 37 -7.02 -15.66 -13.70
CA ASN A 37 -5.90 -14.78 -14.08
C ASN A 37 -5.05 -14.28 -12.89
N TRP A 38 -5.47 -14.55 -11.64
CA TRP A 38 -4.81 -14.20 -10.40
C TRP A 38 -4.10 -15.38 -9.70
N ALA A 39 -4.22 -16.60 -10.26
CA ALA A 39 -3.62 -17.81 -9.71
C ALA A 39 -2.14 -18.04 -10.13
N SER A 40 -1.64 -17.24 -11.08
CA SER A 40 -0.27 -17.28 -11.61
C SER A 40 0.40 -15.92 -11.45
N PRO A 41 1.74 -15.82 -11.56
CA PRO A 41 2.42 -14.52 -11.60
C PRO A 41 1.80 -13.63 -12.67
N GLY A 42 1.20 -12.51 -12.24
CA GLY A 42 0.46 -11.61 -13.11
C GLY A 42 1.36 -10.83 -14.08
N PRO A 43 0.78 -9.96 -14.93
CA PRO A 43 1.53 -9.14 -15.89
C PRO A 43 2.67 -8.33 -15.26
N ALA A 44 2.53 -7.96 -13.98
CA ALA A 44 3.54 -7.23 -13.22
C ALA A 44 4.84 -8.04 -12.95
N ALA A 45 4.80 -9.38 -13.04
CA ALA A 45 5.93 -10.24 -12.65
C ALA A 45 7.21 -10.00 -13.48
N PHE A 46 7.04 -9.45 -14.69
CA PHE A 46 8.14 -9.16 -15.61
C PHE A 46 8.16 -7.69 -16.07
N ASP A 47 7.38 -6.81 -15.41
CA ASP A 47 7.31 -5.39 -15.73
C ASP A 47 8.12 -4.56 -14.72
N PHE A 48 9.32 -4.16 -15.14
CA PHE A 48 10.27 -3.40 -14.30
C PHE A 48 10.20 -1.88 -14.50
N ARG A 49 9.16 -1.37 -15.18
CA ARG A 49 9.03 0.07 -15.44
C ARG A 49 8.72 0.85 -14.17
N SER A 50 7.87 0.30 -13.30
CA SER A 50 7.50 0.87 -12.00
C SER A 50 6.71 -0.17 -11.20
N ASP A 51 6.74 -0.05 -9.88
CA ASP A 51 5.90 -0.77 -8.93
C ASP A 51 4.39 -0.46 -9.06
N VAL A 52 3.97 0.66 -9.65
CA VAL A 52 2.54 0.97 -9.85
C VAL A 52 1.83 -0.02 -10.78
N VAL A 53 2.58 -0.85 -11.51
CA VAL A 53 2.02 -1.88 -12.41
C VAL A 53 1.50 -3.12 -11.67
N THR A 54 1.70 -3.20 -10.34
CA THR A 54 1.21 -4.32 -9.53
C THR A 54 -0.28 -4.57 -9.72
N THR A 55 -0.66 -5.84 -9.77
CA THR A 55 -2.06 -6.28 -9.81
C THR A 55 -2.49 -6.83 -8.45
N PRO A 56 -3.76 -6.66 -8.03
CA PRO A 56 -4.26 -7.22 -6.78
C PRO A 56 -3.97 -8.72 -6.66
N THR A 57 -3.78 -9.26 -5.48
CA THR A 57 -3.69 -10.72 -5.26
C THR A 57 -5.08 -11.35 -5.12
N THR A 58 -5.18 -12.68 -5.17
CA THR A 58 -6.44 -13.39 -4.91
C THR A 58 -7.05 -13.02 -3.55
N SER A 59 -6.24 -12.89 -2.49
CA SER A 59 -6.73 -12.49 -1.17
C SER A 59 -7.25 -11.04 -1.16
N MET A 60 -6.61 -10.13 -1.89
CA MET A 60 -7.11 -8.76 -2.07
C MET A 60 -8.44 -8.74 -2.80
N LEU A 61 -8.61 -9.57 -3.85
CA LEU A 61 -9.89 -9.68 -4.55
C LEU A 61 -10.99 -10.20 -3.62
N SER A 62 -10.72 -11.21 -2.79
CA SER A 62 -11.67 -11.68 -1.79
C SER A 62 -12.07 -10.57 -0.82
N ALA A 63 -11.10 -9.77 -0.35
CA ALA A 63 -11.37 -8.61 0.50
C ALA A 63 -12.26 -7.56 -0.20
N ILE A 64 -11.96 -7.24 -1.47
CA ILE A 64 -12.75 -6.31 -2.29
C ILE A 64 -14.20 -6.82 -2.43
N THR A 65 -14.41 -8.12 -2.69
CA THR A 65 -15.77 -8.66 -2.81
C THR A 65 -16.56 -8.67 -1.50
N SER A 66 -15.88 -8.52 -0.36
CA SER A 66 -16.48 -8.52 0.98
C SER A 66 -16.50 -7.12 1.63
N THR A 67 -16.10 -6.07 0.89
CA THR A 67 -16.06 -4.70 1.41
C THR A 67 -17.45 -4.10 1.57
N THR A 68 -17.56 -3.06 2.40
CA THR A 68 -18.74 -2.19 2.43
C THR A 68 -18.69 -1.20 1.27
N LEU A 69 -19.86 -0.75 0.81
CA LEU A 69 -20.05 0.17 -0.33
C LEU A 69 -20.91 1.36 0.09
N LEU A 70 -20.75 1.82 1.33
CA LEU A 70 -21.58 2.87 1.91
C LEU A 70 -20.97 4.24 1.62
N ASP A 71 -21.66 5.28 2.08
CA ASP A 71 -21.32 6.67 1.77
C ASP A 71 -20.17 7.19 2.65
N ASP A 72 -19.06 7.55 2.01
CA ASP A 72 -17.87 8.09 2.67
C ASP A 72 -18.01 9.57 3.05
N VAL A 73 -18.79 10.36 2.30
CA VAL A 73 -18.98 11.80 2.58
C VAL A 73 -19.71 11.99 3.92
N PHE A 74 -20.65 11.11 4.23
CA PHE A 74 -21.32 11.08 5.53
C PHE A 74 -20.54 10.30 6.61
N GLN A 75 -19.33 9.82 6.31
CA GLN A 75 -18.53 8.95 7.18
C GLN A 75 -19.32 7.73 7.66
N ALA A 76 -20.08 7.14 6.75
CA ALA A 76 -20.97 6.01 7.05
C ALA A 76 -20.39 4.67 6.57
N ASP A 77 -19.22 4.66 5.92
CA ASP A 77 -18.57 3.43 5.44
C ASP A 77 -17.58 2.84 6.47
N PRO A 78 -17.90 1.68 7.08
CA PRO A 78 -17.04 1.07 8.08
C PRO A 78 -15.70 0.61 7.53
N CYS A 79 -15.62 0.22 6.26
CA CYS A 79 -14.36 -0.23 5.67
C CYS A 79 -13.37 0.93 5.51
N THR A 80 -13.82 2.08 5.00
CA THR A 80 -12.97 3.28 4.92
C THR A 80 -12.54 3.75 6.31
N LEU A 81 -13.48 3.88 7.25
CA LEU A 81 -13.16 4.31 8.62
C LEU A 81 -12.18 3.35 9.32
N ALA A 82 -12.32 2.05 9.11
CA ALA A 82 -11.40 1.06 9.68
C ALA A 82 -9.98 1.17 9.07
N LEU A 83 -9.88 1.43 7.76
CA LEU A 83 -8.60 1.66 7.09
C LEU A 83 -7.92 2.92 7.64
N GLU A 84 -8.64 4.03 7.71
CA GLU A 84 -8.13 5.31 8.20
C GLU A 84 -7.71 5.22 9.67
N ALA A 85 -8.54 4.64 10.55
CA ALA A 85 -8.21 4.46 11.95
C ALA A 85 -6.96 3.58 12.15
N ARG A 86 -6.84 2.51 11.35
CA ARG A 86 -5.65 1.65 11.37
C ARG A 86 -4.40 2.40 10.94
N LEU A 87 -4.47 3.22 9.88
CA LEU A 87 -3.33 3.99 9.38
C LEU A 87 -2.91 5.11 10.33
N ALA A 88 -3.89 5.80 10.94
CA ALA A 88 -3.65 6.79 11.98
C ALA A 88 -2.88 6.16 13.15
N SER A 89 -3.38 5.02 13.65
CA SER A 89 -2.71 4.25 14.72
C SER A 89 -1.32 3.76 14.33
N LEU A 90 -1.15 3.23 13.11
CA LEU A 90 0.12 2.69 12.63
C LEU A 90 1.20 3.77 12.50
N THR A 91 0.81 4.99 12.11
CA THR A 91 1.73 6.10 11.87
C THR A 91 1.90 7.03 13.08
N GLY A 92 1.12 6.81 14.16
CA GLY A 92 1.15 7.65 15.35
C GLY A 92 0.50 9.04 15.14
N HIS A 93 -0.42 9.17 14.18
CA HIS A 93 -1.17 10.41 13.92
C HIS A 93 -2.58 10.33 14.50
N GLU A 94 -3.18 11.49 14.73
CA GLU A 94 -4.55 11.60 15.28
C GLU A 94 -5.62 11.14 14.28
N ALA A 95 -5.35 11.27 12.97
CA ALA A 95 -6.26 10.91 11.90
C ALA A 95 -5.50 10.52 10.63
N ALA A 96 -6.20 9.83 9.72
CA ALA A 96 -5.76 9.57 8.35
C ALA A 96 -6.94 9.81 7.40
N LEU A 97 -6.64 9.98 6.11
CA LEU A 97 -7.65 10.21 5.08
C LEU A 97 -7.33 9.34 3.86
N LEU A 98 -8.31 8.58 3.38
CA LEU A 98 -8.19 7.86 2.11
C LEU A 98 -8.34 8.85 0.95
N VAL A 99 -7.36 8.83 0.04
CA VAL A 99 -7.36 9.65 -1.19
C VAL A 99 -7.14 8.76 -2.41
N LEU A 100 -7.60 9.23 -3.57
CA LEU A 100 -7.60 8.44 -4.81
C LEU A 100 -6.20 8.24 -5.40
N SER A 101 -5.23 9.09 -5.08
CA SER A 101 -3.86 9.00 -5.59
C SER A 101 -2.86 9.68 -4.66
N GLY A 102 -1.59 9.31 -4.80
CA GLY A 102 -0.49 9.99 -4.09
C GLY A 102 -0.42 11.48 -4.41
N THR A 103 -0.65 11.87 -5.68
CA THR A 103 -0.75 13.28 -6.09
C THR A 103 -1.87 14.00 -5.35
N MET A 104 -3.07 13.41 -5.24
CA MET A 104 -4.16 14.03 -4.48
C MET A 104 -3.78 14.18 -3.00
N GLY A 105 -3.13 13.18 -2.41
CA GLY A 105 -2.63 13.24 -1.04
C GLY A 105 -1.67 14.41 -0.81
N ASN A 106 -0.67 14.56 -1.68
CA ASN A 106 0.28 15.68 -1.61
C ASN A 106 -0.43 17.04 -1.76
N GLN A 107 -1.35 17.17 -2.72
CA GLN A 107 -2.06 18.43 -2.93
C GLN A 107 -2.99 18.79 -1.77
N VAL A 108 -3.68 17.81 -1.17
CA VAL A 108 -4.51 18.02 0.03
C VAL A 108 -3.64 18.42 1.23
N ALA A 109 -2.50 17.75 1.42
CA ALA A 109 -1.56 18.06 2.50
C ALA A 109 -1.02 19.49 2.37
N LEU A 110 -0.54 19.86 1.17
CA LEU A 110 -0.05 21.21 0.90
C LEU A 110 -1.16 22.25 1.05
N ARG A 111 -2.36 22.01 0.51
CA ARG A 111 -3.47 22.96 0.64
C ARG A 111 -3.87 23.20 2.10
N THR A 112 -3.76 22.18 2.94
CA THR A 112 -4.03 22.26 4.38
C THR A 112 -3.01 23.14 5.10
N HIS A 113 -1.73 23.01 4.75
CA HIS A 113 -0.67 23.84 5.35
C HIS A 113 -0.57 25.26 4.76
N LEU A 114 -1.00 25.44 3.52
CA LEU A 114 -0.88 26.70 2.77
C LEU A 114 -2.22 27.44 2.74
N THR A 115 -2.49 28.19 3.80
CA THR A 115 -3.82 28.81 4.03
C THR A 115 -4.08 30.09 3.23
N ALA A 116 -3.10 30.98 3.05
CA ALA A 116 -3.22 32.23 2.29
C ALA A 116 -1.90 32.70 1.63
N PRO A 117 -1.85 33.02 0.32
CA PRO A 117 -0.63 33.51 -0.32
C PRO A 117 -0.16 34.88 0.25
N PRO A 118 1.12 35.26 0.08
CA PRO A 118 2.17 34.52 -0.62
C PRO A 118 2.82 33.44 0.25
N HIS A 119 3.01 32.25 -0.32
CA HIS A 119 3.67 31.14 0.35
C HIS A 119 4.67 30.43 -0.56
N GLY A 120 5.79 30.05 0.03
CA GLY A 120 6.85 29.24 -0.58
C GLY A 120 6.84 27.81 -0.05
N VAL A 121 7.06 26.86 -0.95
CA VAL A 121 7.38 25.46 -0.64
C VAL A 121 8.81 25.22 -1.07
N LEU A 122 9.67 24.79 -0.15
CA LEU A 122 11.02 24.36 -0.46
C LEU A 122 11.03 22.85 -0.62
N CYS A 123 11.70 22.30 -1.63
CA CYS A 123 11.84 20.86 -1.78
C CYS A 123 13.09 20.50 -2.59
N ASP A 124 13.43 19.21 -2.63
CA ASP A 124 14.44 18.70 -3.56
C ASP A 124 14.00 19.01 -4.99
N HIS A 125 14.92 19.41 -5.86
CA HIS A 125 14.59 19.69 -7.27
C HIS A 125 14.02 18.48 -8.03
N ARG A 126 14.14 17.26 -7.49
CA ARG A 126 13.60 16.02 -8.05
C ARG A 126 12.26 15.61 -7.42
N ALA A 127 11.73 16.41 -6.48
CA ALA A 127 10.53 16.05 -5.73
C ALA A 127 9.32 15.88 -6.65
N HIS A 128 8.50 14.87 -6.34
CA HIS A 128 7.33 14.52 -7.15
C HIS A 128 6.34 15.69 -7.28
N ILE A 129 6.12 16.44 -6.19
CA ILE A 129 5.27 17.64 -6.15
C ILE A 129 5.72 18.76 -7.10
N LEU A 130 7.00 18.77 -7.48
CA LEU A 130 7.58 19.74 -8.40
C LEU A 130 7.54 19.23 -9.84
N GLU A 131 8.04 18.01 -10.08
CA GLU A 131 8.31 17.48 -11.43
C GLU A 131 7.12 16.69 -12.04
N TRP A 132 6.32 16.01 -11.22
CA TRP A 132 5.41 14.95 -11.69
C TRP A 132 3.95 15.15 -11.28
N GLU A 133 3.57 16.36 -10.89
CA GLU A 133 2.20 16.71 -10.48
C GLU A 133 1.62 17.87 -11.29
N ALA A 134 2.12 18.06 -12.52
CA ALA A 134 1.62 19.05 -13.48
C ALA A 134 1.54 20.49 -12.92
N GLY A 135 2.48 20.86 -12.04
CA GLY A 135 2.48 22.17 -11.38
C GLY A 135 1.31 22.39 -10.41
N GLY A 136 0.72 21.31 -9.87
CA GLY A 136 -0.42 21.35 -8.96
C GLY A 136 -0.23 22.29 -7.77
N VAL A 137 0.97 22.34 -7.21
CA VAL A 137 1.26 23.23 -6.07
C VAL A 137 1.06 24.71 -6.43
N ALA A 138 1.51 25.12 -7.62
CA ALA A 138 1.36 26.50 -8.07
C ALA A 138 -0.10 26.81 -8.44
N SER A 139 -0.77 25.90 -9.15
CA SER A 139 -2.12 26.14 -9.67
C SER A 139 -3.22 25.99 -8.63
N LEU A 140 -3.12 25.02 -7.72
CA LEU A 140 -4.14 24.70 -6.72
C LEU A 140 -3.89 25.37 -5.37
N CYS A 141 -2.63 25.56 -4.98
CA CYS A 141 -2.27 26.14 -3.69
C CYS A 141 -1.77 27.60 -3.79
N GLY A 142 -1.54 28.13 -5.00
CA GLY A 142 -1.04 29.49 -5.18
C GLY A 142 0.34 29.72 -4.57
N ALA A 143 1.17 28.68 -4.50
CA ALA A 143 2.46 28.70 -3.83
C ALA A 143 3.62 28.59 -4.81
N LEU A 144 4.69 29.34 -4.53
CA LEU A 144 5.95 29.23 -5.25
C LEU A 144 6.70 28.01 -4.75
N VAL A 145 7.06 27.11 -5.67
CA VAL A 145 7.93 25.97 -5.34
C VAL A 145 9.38 26.33 -5.63
N LYS A 146 10.26 26.13 -4.65
CA LYS A 146 11.70 26.35 -4.76
C LYS A 146 12.42 25.00 -4.68
N GLY A 147 12.74 24.45 -5.85
CA GLY A 147 13.57 23.27 -5.99
C GLY A 147 15.04 23.55 -5.66
N VAL A 148 15.63 22.75 -4.79
CA VAL A 148 17.04 22.87 -4.37
C VAL A 148 17.79 21.59 -4.73
N VAL A 149 18.99 21.75 -5.29
CA VAL A 149 19.91 20.62 -5.50
C VAL A 149 20.60 20.32 -4.16
N PRO A 150 20.42 19.11 -3.59
CA PRO A 150 21.07 18.78 -2.32
C PRO A 150 22.58 18.81 -2.47
N ARG A 151 23.28 19.39 -1.50
CA ARG A 151 24.75 19.45 -1.52
C ARG A 151 25.39 18.05 -1.54
N ASN A 152 24.75 17.08 -0.90
CA ASN A 152 25.24 15.70 -0.83
C ASN A 152 24.81 14.85 -2.05
N GLY A 153 24.03 15.38 -2.98
CA GLY A 153 23.48 14.67 -4.15
C GLY A 153 22.36 13.67 -3.86
N ASN A 154 22.05 13.40 -2.59
CA ASN A 154 21.16 12.33 -2.18
C ASN A 154 19.82 12.86 -1.66
N TYR A 155 19.84 13.73 -0.66
CA TYR A 155 18.65 14.26 0.01
C TYR A 155 18.95 15.63 0.62
N LEU A 156 17.92 16.48 0.72
CA LEU A 156 18.07 17.80 1.33
C LEU A 156 18.63 17.71 2.74
N THR A 157 19.69 18.49 2.99
CA THR A 157 20.29 18.63 4.31
C THR A 157 19.73 19.84 5.05
N LEU A 158 19.90 19.87 6.37
CA LEU A 158 19.52 21.03 7.18
C LEU A 158 20.22 22.30 6.67
N GLU A 159 21.48 22.19 6.25
CA GLU A 159 22.26 23.29 5.69
C GLU A 159 21.66 23.79 4.36
N ASP A 160 21.18 22.88 3.51
CA ASP A 160 20.49 23.25 2.27
C ASP A 160 19.19 24.00 2.58
N VAL A 161 18.40 23.52 3.54
CA VAL A 161 17.16 24.17 3.98
C VAL A 161 17.45 25.55 4.57
N ALA A 162 18.35 25.64 5.56
CA ALA A 162 18.69 26.89 6.23
C ALA A 162 19.21 27.97 5.27
N LYS A 163 19.96 27.55 4.24
CA LYS A 163 20.47 28.47 3.21
C LYS A 163 19.39 29.01 2.28
N HIS A 164 18.37 28.20 1.96
CA HIS A 164 17.43 28.50 0.88
C HIS A 164 16.03 28.86 1.35
N ALA A 165 15.66 28.52 2.58
CA ALA A 165 14.39 28.89 3.19
C ALA A 165 14.31 30.42 3.34
N VAL A 166 13.13 30.97 3.03
CA VAL A 166 12.86 32.41 3.14
C VAL A 166 12.03 32.62 4.40
N LEU A 167 12.66 33.13 5.47
CA LEU A 167 12.00 33.38 6.77
C LEU A 167 11.67 34.87 6.98
N SER A 168 11.84 35.71 5.95
CA SER A 168 11.64 37.16 6.03
C SER A 168 10.18 37.54 5.81
N ASP A 169 9.72 38.58 6.51
CA ASP A 169 8.43 39.23 6.29
C ASP A 169 8.52 40.43 5.33
N ASP A 170 9.52 40.43 4.43
CA ASP A 170 9.69 41.51 3.45
C ASP A 170 8.55 41.44 2.42
N VAL A 171 8.00 42.60 2.03
CA VAL A 171 6.85 42.68 1.14
C VAL A 171 7.11 42.12 -0.27
N HIS A 172 8.39 42.03 -0.68
CA HIS A 172 8.82 41.47 -1.96
C HIS A 172 9.16 39.98 -1.86
N ALA A 173 9.24 39.42 -0.65
CA ALA A 173 9.62 38.04 -0.43
C ALA A 173 8.41 37.08 -0.52
N CYS A 174 8.72 35.80 -0.72
CA CYS A 174 7.74 34.71 -0.65
C CYS A 174 8.17 33.74 0.47
N PRO A 175 7.60 33.87 1.69
CA PRO A 175 8.05 33.13 2.86
C PRO A 175 7.86 31.62 2.73
N THR A 176 8.89 30.84 3.06
CA THR A 176 8.82 29.38 3.09
C THR A 176 7.94 28.93 4.26
N ARG A 177 6.86 28.20 3.96
CA ARG A 177 5.96 27.62 4.96
C ARG A 177 6.07 26.10 5.09
N VAL A 178 6.48 25.44 4.01
CA VAL A 178 6.67 23.99 3.96
C VAL A 178 8.04 23.69 3.37
N VAL A 179 8.72 22.69 3.92
CA VAL A 179 10.01 22.14 3.49
C VAL A 179 9.84 20.64 3.25
#